data_AF-A0A7C5UC78-F1
#
_entry.id   AF-A0A7C5UC78-F1
#
_cell.length_a   1.000
_cell.length_b   1.000
_cell.length_c   1.000
_cell.angle_alpha   90.00
_cell.angle_beta   90.00
_cell.angle_gamma   90.00
#
_symmetry.space_group_name_H-M   'P 1'
#
loop_
_entity.id
_entity.type
_entity.pdbx_description
1 polymer ?
#
loop_
_entity_poly.entity_id
_entity_poly.type
_entity_poly.pdbx_seq_one_letter_code
_entity_poly.pdbx_strand_id
1 'polypeptide(L)'
;MKGEKKRNGGFTLIELLVVIAIIAILAAILFPVFAKAREKARTASCQSNLKQIGLAILQYTQDYDELFPVVRGYDPTIGKLWTWKSEIWPYVKNDKVFTCPSSPYINQPYCGDCINCAAQSIESPYLDRSYAWATASGDNPATDNFSYGWGARPPSQATIKAPAMTLMIVET
;
A
#
# COMPACT_ATOMS: atom_id res chain seq x y z
N MET A 1 -62.18 4.34 41.90
CA MET A 1 -60.76 4.42 41.52
C MET A 1 -60.56 5.64 40.64
N LYS A 2 -59.88 6.70 41.14
CA LYS A 2 -59.67 7.96 40.41
C LYS A 2 -58.39 7.81 39.56
N GLY A 3 -58.52 7.88 38.23
CA GLY A 3 -57.39 7.81 37.31
C GLY A 3 -56.68 9.17 37.18
N GLU A 4 -55.39 9.20 37.49
CA GLU A 4 -54.55 10.39 37.29
C GLU A 4 -54.30 10.62 35.79
N LYS A 5 -54.75 11.77 35.27
CA LYS A 5 -54.40 12.23 33.91
C LYS A 5 -52.92 12.59 33.87
N LYS A 6 -52.09 11.75 33.26
CA LYS A 6 -50.72 12.10 32.91
C LYS A 6 -50.73 13.30 31.97
N ARG A 7 -50.13 14.41 32.42
CA ARG A 7 -49.88 15.60 31.60
C ARG A 7 -48.77 15.24 30.61
N ASN A 8 -49.13 14.91 29.38
CA ASN A 8 -48.15 14.79 28.30
C ASN A 8 -47.66 16.21 27.99
N GLY A 9 -46.40 16.51 28.35
CA GLY A 9 -45.74 17.75 27.95
C GLY A 9 -45.57 17.76 26.43
N GLY A 10 -46.19 18.72 25.76
CA GLY A 10 -45.99 18.93 24.33
C GLY A 10 -44.62 19.58 24.10
N PHE A 11 -43.83 18.99 23.19
CA PHE A 11 -42.55 19.56 22.76
C PHE A 11 -42.83 20.85 22.00
N THR A 12 -42.17 21.95 22.35
CA THR A 12 -42.34 23.21 21.63
C THR A 12 -41.53 23.18 20.33
N LEU A 13 -42.05 23.79 19.25
CA LEU A 13 -41.34 23.89 17.97
C LEU A 13 -39.96 24.54 18.11
N ILE A 14 -39.81 25.48 19.05
CA ILE A 14 -38.56 26.18 19.31
C ILE A 14 -37.49 25.28 19.94
N GLU A 15 -37.88 24.40 20.87
CA GLU A 15 -36.94 23.44 21.47
C GLU A 15 -36.39 22.48 20.43
N LEU A 16 -37.22 22.00 19.51
CA LEU A 16 -36.78 21.13 18.42
C LEU A 16 -35.84 21.88 17.46
N LEU A 17 -36.18 23.13 17.12
CA LEU A 17 -35.43 23.94 16.17
C LEU A 17 -34.02 24.29 16.69
N VAL A 18 -33.90 24.63 17.97
CA VAL A 18 -32.58 24.93 18.58
C VAL A 18 -31.70 23.69 18.59
N VAL A 19 -32.25 22.50 18.87
CA VAL A 19 -31.48 21.25 18.91
C VAL A 19 -30.91 20.92 17.53
N ILE A 20 -31.71 20.99 16.48
CA ILE A 20 -31.21 20.73 15.12
C ILE A 20 -30.19 21.79 14.68
N ALA A 21 -30.35 23.05 15.11
CA ALA A 21 -29.39 24.11 14.81
C ALA A 21 -28.03 23.84 15.46
N ILE A 22 -28.01 23.39 16.72
CA ILE A 22 -26.77 23.02 17.41
C ILE A 22 -26.13 21.80 16.74
N ILE A 23 -26.90 20.76 16.42
CA ILE A 23 -26.38 19.57 15.70
C ILE A 23 -25.79 19.98 14.35
N ALA A 24 -26.44 20.87 13.61
CA ALA A 24 -25.95 21.35 12.32
C ALA A 24 -24.60 22.07 12.44
N ILE A 25 -24.43 22.93 13.44
CA ILE A 25 -23.16 23.63 13.71
C ILE A 25 -22.06 22.64 14.09
N LEU A 26 -22.34 21.70 15.01
CA LEU A 26 -21.37 20.69 15.44
C LEU A 26 -20.96 19.78 14.27
N ALA A 27 -21.92 19.32 13.48
CA ALA A 27 -21.67 18.48 12.32
C ALA A 27 -20.84 19.22 11.26
N ALA A 28 -21.13 20.50 11.00
CA ALA A 28 -20.39 21.33 10.05
C ALA A 28 -18.89 21.44 10.39
N ILE A 29 -18.52 21.45 11.67
CA ILE A 29 -17.12 21.47 12.11
C ILE A 29 -16.53 20.04 12.14
N LEU A 30 -17.33 19.04 12.53
CA LEU A 30 -16.87 17.67 12.68
C LEU A 30 -16.57 16.98 11.34
N PHE A 31 -17.40 17.19 10.30
CA PHE A 31 -17.20 16.56 8.99
C PHE A 31 -15.83 16.86 8.34
N PRO A 32 -15.37 18.12 8.21
CA PRO A 32 -14.09 18.40 7.59
C PRO A 32 -12.90 17.88 8.42
N VAL A 33 -13.02 17.88 9.76
CA VAL A 33 -11.99 17.34 10.65
C VAL A 33 -11.92 15.82 10.55
N PHE A 34 -13.06 15.15 10.54
CA PHE A 34 -13.15 13.69 10.43
C PHE A 34 -12.59 13.19 9.10
N ALA A 35 -12.85 13.89 7.99
CA ALA A 35 -12.27 13.56 6.69
C ALA A 35 -10.74 13.60 6.72
N LYS A 36 -10.15 14.66 7.30
CA LYS A 36 -8.69 14.77 7.48
C LYS A 36 -8.14 13.68 8.39
N ALA A 37 -8.81 13.40 9.51
CA ALA A 37 -8.39 12.37 10.46
C ALA A 37 -8.40 10.97 9.83
N ARG A 38 -9.43 10.64 9.05
CA ARG A 38 -9.52 9.39 8.30
C ARG A 38 -8.39 9.24 7.30
N GLU A 39 -8.03 10.31 6.60
CA GLU A 39 -6.93 10.28 5.64
C GLU A 39 -5.58 10.07 6.33
N LYS A 40 -5.34 10.76 7.46
CA LYS A 40 -4.14 10.53 8.27
C LYS A 40 -4.03 9.08 8.77
N ALA A 41 -5.14 8.45 9.13
CA ALA A 41 -5.16 7.04 9.53
C ALA A 41 -4.78 6.10 8.38
N ARG A 42 -5.21 6.40 7.14
CA ARG A 42 -4.81 5.66 5.94
C ARG A 42 -3.33 5.82 5.65
N THR A 43 -2.82 7.05 5.67
CA THR A 43 -1.38 7.31 5.49
C THR A 43 -0.54 6.57 6.53
N ALA A 44 -0.95 6.58 7.81
CA ALA A 44 -0.25 5.84 8.87
C ALA A 44 -0.21 4.33 8.61
N SER A 45 -1.28 3.77 8.04
CA SER A 45 -1.33 2.36 7.63
C SER A 45 -0.33 2.09 6.50
N CYS A 46 -0.27 2.96 5.48
CA CYS A 46 0.67 2.81 4.37
C CYS A 46 2.14 2.93 4.81
N GLN A 47 2.44 3.80 5.78
CA GLN A 47 3.77 3.89 6.38
C GLN A 47 4.14 2.62 7.18
N SER A 48 3.19 2.04 7.91
CA SER A 48 3.41 0.77 8.62
C SER A 48 3.66 -0.38 7.64
N ASN A 49 2.99 -0.39 6.50
CA ASN A 49 3.22 -1.35 5.42
C ASN A 49 4.62 -1.18 4.81
N LEU A 50 5.02 0.04 4.48
CA LEU A 50 6.39 0.33 3.99
C LEU A 50 7.47 -0.15 4.96
N LYS A 51 7.26 0.04 6.26
CA LYS A 51 8.19 -0.46 7.28
C LYS A 51 8.29 -1.99 7.27
N GLN A 52 7.16 -2.70 7.18
CA GLN A 52 7.14 -4.16 7.09
C GLN A 52 7.85 -4.65 5.82
N ILE A 53 7.59 -4.01 4.69
CA ILE A 53 8.24 -4.31 3.42
C ILE A 53 9.75 -4.08 3.51
N GLY A 54 10.17 -2.93 4.03
CA GLY A 54 11.60 -2.60 4.19
C GLY A 54 12.34 -3.61 5.08
N LEU A 55 11.71 -4.06 6.17
CA LEU A 55 12.26 -5.12 7.01
C LEU A 55 12.39 -6.46 6.26
N ALA A 56 11.37 -6.83 5.48
CA ALA A 56 11.41 -8.06 4.67
C ALA A 56 12.51 -8.04 3.60
N ILE A 57 12.77 -6.87 3.01
CA ILE A 57 13.88 -6.71 2.05
C ILE A 57 15.23 -6.83 2.75
N LEU A 58 15.38 -6.24 3.94
CA LEU A 58 16.63 -6.38 4.70
C LEU A 58 16.89 -7.84 5.10
N GLN A 59 15.85 -8.58 5.45
CA GLN A 59 15.94 -10.03 5.71
C GLN A 59 16.34 -10.80 4.45
N TYR A 60 15.68 -10.51 3.32
CA TYR A 60 16.07 -11.08 2.02
C TYR A 60 17.53 -10.81 1.70
N THR A 61 17.98 -9.56 1.81
CA THR A 61 19.36 -9.18 1.48
C THR A 61 20.39 -9.87 2.39
N GLN A 62 20.05 -10.13 3.65
CA GLN A 62 20.90 -10.91 4.56
C GLN A 62 21.02 -12.38 4.14
N ASP A 63 19.94 -12.98 3.66
CA ASP A 63 19.89 -14.40 3.29
C ASP A 63 20.48 -14.67 1.88
N TYR A 64 20.57 -13.64 1.03
CA TYR A 64 20.97 -13.74 -0.38
C TYR A 64 22.27 -12.98 -0.68
N ASP A 65 23.35 -13.19 0.09
CA ASP A 65 24.70 -12.64 -0.17
C ASP A 65 24.73 -11.11 -0.40
N GLU A 66 23.96 -10.34 0.38
CA GLU A 66 23.84 -8.89 0.26
C GLU A 66 23.26 -8.41 -1.08
N LEU A 67 22.54 -9.27 -1.79
CA LEU A 67 21.85 -8.94 -3.03
C LEU A 67 20.46 -8.38 -2.73
N PHE A 68 20.07 -7.33 -3.44
CA PHE A 68 18.70 -6.81 -3.38
C PHE A 68 17.74 -7.62 -4.26
N PRO A 69 16.44 -7.65 -3.93
CA PRO A 69 15.47 -8.30 -4.79
C PRO A 69 15.36 -7.61 -6.15
N VAL A 70 15.07 -8.38 -7.19
CA VAL A 70 14.94 -7.85 -8.55
C VAL A 70 13.58 -7.19 -8.74
N VAL A 71 13.53 -6.07 -9.47
CA VAL A 71 12.28 -5.39 -9.81
C VAL A 71 11.33 -6.31 -10.56
N ARG A 72 11.87 -6.99 -11.58
CA ARG A 72 11.17 -7.98 -12.40
C ARG A 72 12.18 -8.88 -13.10
N GLY A 73 11.87 -10.18 -13.16
CA GLY A 73 12.48 -11.11 -14.10
C GLY A 73 11.43 -11.90 -14.87
N TYR A 74 11.83 -12.45 -16.00
CA TYR A 74 10.98 -13.23 -16.90
C TYR A 74 11.65 -14.51 -17.30
N ASP A 75 10.89 -15.61 -17.32
CA ASP A 75 11.28 -16.95 -17.74
C ASP A 75 10.49 -17.41 -18.99
N PRO A 76 11.05 -17.49 -20.22
CA PRO A 76 10.36 -17.99 -21.40
C PRO A 76 10.38 -19.52 -21.46
N THR A 77 11.11 -20.23 -20.58
CA THR A 77 11.08 -21.69 -20.53
C THR A 77 9.80 -22.19 -19.86
N ILE A 78 9.34 -21.49 -18.82
CA ILE A 78 8.09 -21.79 -18.10
C ILE A 78 7.04 -20.69 -18.22
N GLY A 79 7.30 -19.61 -18.96
CA GLY A 79 6.36 -18.50 -19.15
C GLY A 79 6.01 -17.79 -17.83
N LYS A 80 6.96 -17.65 -16.92
CA LYS A 80 6.74 -17.10 -15.57
C LYS A 80 7.40 -15.74 -15.40
N LEU A 81 6.69 -14.80 -14.76
CA LEU A 81 7.28 -13.57 -14.24
C LEU A 81 7.48 -13.73 -12.73
N TRP A 82 8.57 -13.14 -12.22
CA TRP A 82 8.79 -12.93 -10.79
C TRP A 82 9.15 -11.47 -10.55
N THR A 83 8.78 -10.97 -9.39
CA THR A 83 9.00 -9.58 -8.96
C THR A 83 9.53 -9.53 -7.54
N TRP A 84 10.07 -8.38 -7.15
CA TRP A 84 10.60 -8.16 -5.80
C TRP A 84 9.62 -8.56 -4.70
N LYS A 85 8.31 -8.36 -4.95
CA LYS A 85 7.24 -8.74 -4.03
C LYS A 85 7.14 -10.25 -3.84
N SER A 86 7.29 -11.01 -4.92
CA SER A 86 7.32 -12.47 -4.88
C SER A 86 8.58 -13.02 -4.22
N GLU A 87 9.72 -12.32 -4.35
CA GLU A 87 10.99 -12.72 -3.72
C GLU A 87 10.99 -12.49 -2.21
N ILE A 88 10.37 -11.40 -1.75
CA ILE A 88 10.27 -11.12 -0.30
C ILE A 88 9.04 -11.75 0.36
N TRP A 89 8.14 -12.36 -0.42
CA TRP A 89 6.96 -13.07 0.05
C TRP A 89 7.20 -14.02 1.25
N PRO A 90 8.24 -14.88 1.27
CA PRO A 90 8.52 -15.76 2.41
C PRO A 90 8.77 -15.01 3.73
N TYR A 91 9.18 -13.74 3.69
CA TYR A 91 9.44 -12.91 4.87
C TYR A 91 8.21 -12.11 5.32
N VAL A 92 7.35 -11.68 4.39
CA VAL A 92 6.14 -10.90 4.70
C VAL A 92 4.97 -11.80 5.11
N LYS A 93 4.72 -12.88 4.35
CA LYS A 93 3.58 -13.82 4.53
C LYS A 93 2.21 -13.17 4.67
N ASN A 94 2.03 -11.97 4.12
CA ASN A 94 0.81 -11.18 4.18
C ASN A 94 0.66 -10.34 2.90
N ASP A 95 -0.36 -10.63 2.10
CA ASP A 95 -0.69 -9.94 0.84
C ASP A 95 -1.11 -8.49 1.07
N LYS A 96 -1.88 -8.22 2.13
CA LYS A 96 -2.42 -6.88 2.42
C LYS A 96 -1.34 -5.83 2.70
N VAL A 97 -0.13 -6.27 3.05
CA VAL A 97 1.01 -5.37 3.27
C VAL A 97 1.42 -4.68 1.96
N PHE A 98 1.18 -5.31 0.81
CA PHE A 98 1.50 -4.73 -0.50
C PHE A 98 0.44 -3.77 -1.03
N THR A 99 -0.62 -3.52 -0.25
CA THR A 99 -1.72 -2.62 -0.61
C THR A 99 -1.78 -1.44 0.35
N CYS A 100 -1.77 -0.22 -0.19
CA CYS A 100 -1.97 1.00 0.57
C CYS A 100 -3.44 1.46 0.47
N PRO A 101 -4.16 1.65 1.59
CA PRO A 101 -5.54 2.14 1.58
C PRO A 101 -5.74 3.54 0.98
N SER A 102 -4.67 4.32 0.84
CA SER A 102 -4.67 5.64 0.21
C SER A 102 -4.42 5.59 -1.30
N SER A 103 -3.95 4.45 -1.84
CA SER A 103 -3.60 4.36 -3.25
C SER A 103 -4.88 4.40 -4.11
N PRO A 104 -4.92 5.19 -5.19
CA PRO A 104 -6.05 5.18 -6.12
C PRO A 104 -6.16 3.85 -6.89
N TYR A 105 -5.17 2.97 -6.77
CA TYR A 105 -5.04 1.73 -7.53
C TYR A 105 -5.41 0.46 -6.74
N ILE A 106 -6.05 0.56 -5.57
CA ILE A 106 -6.42 -0.57 -4.68
C ILE A 106 -7.29 -1.68 -5.31
N ASN A 107 -7.83 -1.46 -6.51
CA ASN A 107 -8.66 -2.44 -7.23
C ASN A 107 -8.19 -2.61 -8.69
N GLN A 108 -6.97 -2.17 -9.02
CA GLN A 108 -6.41 -2.38 -10.34
C GLN A 108 -5.39 -3.52 -10.26
N PRO A 109 -5.73 -4.70 -10.80
CA PRO A 109 -4.77 -5.79 -10.93
C PRO A 109 -3.56 -5.27 -11.69
N TYR A 110 -2.39 -5.26 -11.05
CA TYR A 110 -1.19 -4.95 -11.81
C TYR A 110 -0.78 -6.17 -12.63
N CYS A 111 -0.88 -6.02 -13.94
CA CYS A 111 -0.27 -6.90 -14.92
C CYS A 111 1.27 -6.91 -14.93
N GLY A 112 1.90 -6.39 -13.89
CA GLY A 112 3.36 -6.33 -13.84
C GLY A 112 4.02 -7.67 -13.58
N ASP A 113 3.24 -8.63 -13.09
CA ASP A 113 3.77 -9.84 -12.46
C ASP A 113 3.25 -11.10 -13.18
N CYS A 114 2.57 -10.95 -14.34
CA CYS A 114 2.16 -12.06 -15.21
C CYS A 114 2.16 -11.65 -16.71
N ILE A 115 2.71 -12.53 -17.59
CA ILE A 115 2.91 -12.28 -19.04
C ILE A 115 1.62 -12.01 -19.80
N ASN A 116 0.48 -12.50 -19.31
CA ASN A 116 -0.82 -12.26 -19.90
C ASN A 116 -1.82 -12.04 -18.77
N CYS A 117 -2.40 -10.84 -18.69
CA CYS A 117 -3.57 -10.56 -17.84
C CYS A 117 -4.86 -11.18 -18.38
N ALA A 118 -4.75 -12.39 -18.93
CA ALA A 118 -5.83 -13.26 -19.35
C ALA A 118 -5.59 -14.73 -18.92
N ALA A 119 -4.59 -15.03 -18.08
CA ALA A 119 -4.41 -16.37 -17.52
C ALA A 119 -4.42 -16.31 -15.99
N GLN A 120 -5.62 -16.42 -15.43
CA GLN A 120 -5.84 -16.84 -14.05
C GLN A 120 -5.09 -18.15 -13.81
N SER A 121 -4.03 -18.12 -13.02
CA SER A 121 -3.57 -19.30 -12.29
C SER A 121 -3.61 -18.95 -10.80
N ILE A 122 -4.30 -19.81 -10.07
CA ILE A 122 -4.95 -19.59 -8.77
C ILE A 122 -3.94 -19.51 -7.59
N GLU A 123 -2.65 -19.30 -7.85
CA GLU A 123 -1.60 -19.43 -6.82
C GLU A 123 -0.66 -18.21 -6.67
N SER A 124 -0.74 -17.20 -7.55
CA SER A 124 0.03 -15.96 -7.33
C SER A 124 -0.80 -14.98 -6.50
N PRO A 125 -0.32 -14.53 -5.31
CA PRO A 125 -1.00 -13.47 -4.58
C PRO A 125 -1.11 -12.24 -5.49
N TYR A 126 -2.32 -11.73 -5.66
CA TYR A 126 -2.56 -10.50 -6.41
C TYR A 126 -1.88 -9.35 -5.67
N LEU A 127 -0.82 -8.77 -6.23
CA LEU A 127 -0.03 -7.73 -5.57
C LEU A 127 -0.35 -6.36 -6.18
N ASP A 128 -1.02 -5.50 -5.41
CA ASP A 128 -1.50 -4.18 -5.87
C ASP A 128 -0.38 -3.18 -6.21
N ARG A 129 -0.64 -2.22 -7.11
CA ARG A 129 0.30 -1.11 -7.46
C ARG A 129 0.35 -0.02 -6.37
N SER A 130 0.52 -0.38 -5.10
CA SER A 130 0.63 0.63 -4.04
C SER A 130 2.08 1.02 -3.74
N TYR A 131 3.02 0.15 -4.07
CA TYR A 131 4.44 0.35 -3.82
C TYR A 131 5.26 -0.04 -5.04
N ALA A 132 6.23 0.80 -5.39
CA ALA A 132 7.19 0.57 -6.45
C ALA A 132 8.60 0.45 -5.87
N TRP A 133 9.37 -0.47 -6.44
CA TRP A 133 10.80 -0.56 -6.22
C TRP A 133 11.51 0.42 -7.15
N ALA A 134 12.43 1.20 -6.61
CA ALA A 134 13.19 2.17 -7.39
C ALA A 134 14.13 1.45 -8.36
N THR A 135 13.86 1.58 -9.65
CA THR A 135 14.88 1.38 -10.69
C THR A 135 15.79 2.60 -10.61
N ALA A 136 17.06 2.45 -10.22
CA ALA A 136 17.99 3.58 -10.07
C ALA A 136 17.90 4.54 -11.27
N SER A 137 17.45 5.77 -11.05
CA SER A 137 17.35 6.81 -12.08
C SER A 137 18.41 7.88 -11.84
N GLY A 138 19.47 7.85 -12.64
CA GLY A 138 20.46 8.91 -12.79
C GLY A 138 21.14 8.77 -14.16
N ASP A 139 21.50 9.89 -14.78
CA ASP A 139 21.85 10.04 -16.21
C ASP A 139 23.13 9.28 -16.67
N ASN A 140 23.13 7.93 -16.67
CA ASN A 140 24.24 7.09 -17.18
C ASN A 140 23.76 5.65 -17.51
N PRO A 141 24.38 5.00 -18.51
CA PRO A 141 23.73 4.46 -19.69
C PRO A 141 23.18 3.03 -19.47
N ALA A 142 21.86 2.91 -19.52
CA ALA A 142 21.12 1.74 -20.02
C ALA A 142 21.17 0.36 -19.31
N THR A 143 22.03 0.01 -18.32
CA THR A 143 22.03 -1.38 -17.78
C THR A 143 22.46 -1.66 -16.32
N ASP A 144 22.47 -0.69 -15.40
CA ASP A 144 22.53 -0.92 -13.93
C ASP A 144 21.17 -1.45 -13.42
N ASN A 145 20.68 -2.47 -14.09
CA ASN A 145 19.30 -2.92 -14.14
C ASN A 145 18.94 -3.66 -12.84
N PHE A 146 18.04 -3.12 -12.00
CA PHE A 146 17.29 -4.01 -11.10
C PHE A 146 16.22 -4.82 -11.86
N SER A 147 15.99 -4.53 -13.15
CA SER A 147 15.11 -5.28 -14.06
C SER A 147 15.94 -6.05 -15.09
N TYR A 148 15.99 -7.37 -14.98
CA TYR A 148 16.80 -8.19 -15.89
C TYR A 148 15.96 -9.21 -16.66
N GLY A 149 16.25 -9.31 -17.96
CA GLY A 149 16.07 -10.58 -18.68
C GLY A 149 17.08 -11.62 -18.19
N TRP A 150 16.93 -12.87 -18.61
CA TRP A 150 17.74 -14.00 -18.14
C TRP A 150 19.23 -13.75 -17.98
N GLY A 151 19.74 -14.19 -16.82
CA GLY A 151 21.17 -14.35 -16.60
C GLY A 151 21.88 -13.15 -15.98
N ALA A 152 21.15 -12.11 -15.59
CA ALA A 152 21.77 -10.95 -14.96
C ALA A 152 21.51 -10.85 -13.46
N ARG A 153 22.51 -10.33 -12.76
CA ARG A 153 22.68 -10.49 -11.31
C ARG A 153 22.07 -9.29 -10.59
N PRO A 154 21.21 -9.48 -9.58
CA PRO A 154 20.75 -8.37 -8.74
C PRO A 154 21.93 -7.57 -8.20
N PRO A 155 21.79 -6.25 -8.04
CA PRO A 155 22.86 -5.42 -7.51
C PRO A 155 23.08 -5.74 -6.03
N SER A 156 24.36 -5.80 -5.65
CA SER A 156 24.78 -5.98 -4.27
C SER A 156 24.70 -4.67 -3.49
N GLN A 157 24.60 -4.76 -2.17
CA GLN A 157 24.65 -3.59 -1.28
C GLN A 157 25.94 -2.79 -1.44
N ALA A 158 27.05 -3.44 -1.74
CA ALA A 158 28.34 -2.79 -2.01
C ALA A 158 28.35 -1.93 -3.29
N THR A 159 27.43 -2.14 -4.22
CA THR A 159 27.34 -1.37 -5.48
C THR A 159 26.66 -0.01 -5.28
N ILE A 160 25.97 0.22 -4.16
CA ILE A 160 25.26 1.47 -3.90
C ILE A 160 26.25 2.57 -3.51
N LYS A 161 26.47 3.55 -4.41
CA LYS A 161 27.39 4.67 -4.21
C LYS A 161 27.03 5.61 -3.06
N ALA A 162 25.73 5.75 -2.75
CA ALA A 162 25.23 6.66 -1.72
C ALA A 162 24.04 6.04 -0.95
N PRO A 163 24.27 5.13 0.01
CA PRO A 163 23.19 4.40 0.68
C PRO A 163 22.25 5.30 1.46
N ALA A 164 22.76 6.37 2.07
CA ALA A 164 21.96 7.33 2.85
C ALA A 164 21.02 8.21 1.99
N MET A 165 21.22 8.26 0.67
CA MET A 165 20.39 9.07 -0.25
C MET A 165 19.58 8.21 -1.23
N THR A 166 19.74 6.88 -1.18
CA THR A 166 19.08 5.96 -2.11
C THR A 166 17.70 5.58 -1.56
N LEU A 167 16.64 6.01 -2.25
CA LEU A 167 15.27 5.62 -1.95
C LEU A 167 14.95 4.33 -2.71
N MET A 168 14.88 3.19 -2.01
CA MET A 168 14.68 1.87 -2.64
C MET A 168 13.22 1.54 -2.92
N ILE A 169 12.28 2.10 -2.16
CA ILE A 169 10.84 1.85 -2.31
C ILE A 169 10.08 3.14 -2.16
N VAL A 170 9.09 3.33 -3.03
CA VAL A 170 8.18 4.47 -3.02
C VAL A 170 6.74 3.99 -3.02
N GLU A 171 5.87 4.73 -2.34
CA GLU A 171 4.43 4.63 -2.52
C GLU A 171 4.05 5.29 -3.86
N THR A 172 3.13 4.68 -4.61
CA THR A 172 2.69 5.13 -5.95
C THR A 172 1.22 5.54 -6.02
#